data_AF-A0A954ZUZ0-F1
#
_entry.id   AF-A0A954ZUZ0-F1
#
_cell.length_a   1.000
_cell.length_b   1.000
_cell.length_c   1.000
_cell.angle_alpha   90.00
_cell.angle_beta   90.00
_cell.angle_gamma   90.00
#
_symmetry.space_group_name_H-M   'P 1'
#
loop_
_entity.id
_entity.type
_entity.pdbx_description
1 polymer ?
#
loop_
_entity_poly.entity_id
_entity_poly.type
_entity_poly.pdbx_seq_one_letter_code
_entity_poly.pdbx_strand_id
1 'polypeptide(L)'
;MYAINNKGESVGSRESPSGTRAVMWDPTGVGTNLGLAMDVDSATAIDINDEGTVLYRGHTGVGAGWYARSNKAEYTKLEPPSGYDMVSAGALNSYGEVVGAVDDDGSQIGVVWRPTPGGMATELFPSTVNSFVNGTAINDSGIAAFAIFTGSGRTTIVDRRTGSEDMSNIGAQVAWVEDLNNSGSALVVTDGDGLVLETYATGLGSVFPFGCDGYCQQYGDGDVDGYALNEMGEIVGRSVTVEFDGDGEPTGDNGIYEAFVWSSDTGTMKLVDLIVEGDTAGWFLERAVDINDAGWIVGNGTKNGEPRSFLLIPREPCVGDANRDGQVTPADFSAWVSAFNSGCD
;
A
#
# COMPACT_ATOMS: atom_id res chain seq x y z
N MET A 1 -10.01 1.15 3.84
CA MET A 1 -9.58 1.56 2.49
C MET A 1 -8.38 0.71 2.14
N TYR A 2 -8.18 0.45 0.85
CA TYR A 2 -7.08 -0.37 0.34
C TYR A 2 -6.21 0.38 -0.67
N ALA A 3 -6.79 1.23 -1.53
CA ALA A 3 -6.05 1.96 -2.55
C ALA A 3 -6.64 3.36 -2.83
N ILE A 4 -5.87 4.23 -3.47
CA ILE A 4 -6.20 5.58 -3.90
C ILE A 4 -5.56 5.90 -5.27
N ASN A 5 -6.30 6.58 -6.15
CA ASN A 5 -5.76 7.05 -7.42
C ASN A 5 -5.30 8.54 -7.36
N ASN A 6 -4.68 9.05 -8.42
CA ASN A 6 -4.21 10.43 -8.52
C ASN A 6 -5.35 11.47 -8.65
N LYS A 7 -6.60 11.02 -8.81
CA LYS A 7 -7.78 11.90 -8.70
C LYS A 7 -8.26 12.05 -7.25
N GLY A 8 -7.66 11.32 -6.32
CA GLY A 8 -8.05 11.30 -4.91
C GLY A 8 -9.27 10.42 -4.62
N GLU A 9 -9.68 9.58 -5.57
CA GLU A 9 -10.72 8.58 -5.36
C GLU A 9 -10.09 7.37 -4.69
N SER A 10 -10.64 6.94 -3.56
CA SER A 10 -10.14 5.78 -2.82
C SER A 10 -11.13 4.63 -2.81
N VAL A 11 -10.63 3.41 -2.72
CA VAL A 11 -11.47 2.20 -2.76
C VAL A 11 -11.27 1.31 -1.55
N GLY A 12 -12.28 0.48 -1.32
CA GLY A 12 -12.17 -0.66 -0.44
C GLY A 12 -13.49 -1.33 -0.15
N SER A 13 -13.73 -1.69 1.10
CA SER A 13 -14.94 -2.42 1.47
C SER A 13 -15.63 -1.87 2.71
N ARG A 14 -16.90 -2.23 2.83
CA ARG A 14 -17.74 -1.93 3.99
C ARG A 14 -18.61 -3.15 4.31
N GLU A 15 -18.66 -3.50 5.59
CA GLU A 15 -19.56 -4.53 6.07
C GLU A 15 -21.03 -4.11 5.99
N SER A 16 -21.90 -5.06 5.63
CA SER A 16 -23.35 -4.86 5.59
C SER A 16 -24.08 -6.12 6.06
N PRO A 17 -25.36 -6.02 6.51
CA PRO A 17 -26.16 -7.20 6.86
C PRO A 17 -26.31 -8.21 5.72
N SER A 18 -26.13 -7.77 4.47
CA SER A 18 -26.20 -8.60 3.26
C SER A 18 -24.84 -9.08 2.75
N GLY A 19 -23.78 -8.90 3.55
CA GLY A 19 -22.39 -9.22 3.20
C GLY A 19 -21.57 -7.98 2.85
N THR A 20 -20.25 -8.15 2.74
CA THR A 20 -19.28 -7.09 2.41
C THR A 20 -19.60 -6.45 1.05
N ARG A 21 -19.50 -5.12 0.97
CA ARG A 21 -19.70 -4.36 -0.26
C ARG A 21 -18.46 -3.57 -0.60
N ALA A 22 -18.09 -3.58 -1.87
CA ALA A 22 -17.04 -2.75 -2.39
C ALA A 22 -17.54 -1.29 -2.48
N VAL A 23 -16.74 -0.36 -1.99
CA VAL A 23 -17.08 1.06 -1.89
C VAL A 23 -15.95 1.89 -2.47
N MET A 24 -16.30 2.96 -3.15
CA MET A 24 -15.39 4.01 -3.57
C MET A 24 -15.76 5.30 -2.83
N TRP A 25 -14.78 6.00 -2.28
CA TRP A 25 -14.97 7.28 -1.63
C TRP A 25 -14.37 8.38 -2.51
N ASP A 26 -15.13 9.46 -2.68
CA ASP A 26 -14.58 10.68 -3.27
C ASP A 26 -13.67 11.43 -2.28
N PRO A 27 -12.89 12.43 -2.74
CA PRO A 27 -12.05 13.26 -1.88
C PRO A 27 -12.75 13.93 -0.69
N THR A 28 -14.07 14.07 -0.73
CA THR A 28 -14.87 14.68 0.35
C THR A 28 -15.31 13.64 1.39
N GLY A 29 -15.00 12.36 1.17
CA GLY A 29 -15.35 11.24 2.03
C GLY A 29 -16.73 10.64 1.74
N VAL A 30 -17.40 11.01 0.65
CA VAL A 30 -18.69 10.43 0.29
C VAL A 30 -18.48 9.08 -0.37
N GLY A 31 -18.95 8.02 0.30
CA GLY A 31 -18.85 6.65 -0.16
C GLY A 31 -19.99 6.23 -1.10
N THR A 32 -19.64 5.74 -2.28
CA THR A 32 -20.53 5.15 -3.28
C THR A 32 -20.37 3.63 -3.30
N ASN A 33 -21.48 2.88 -3.15
CA ASN A 33 -21.48 1.44 -3.33
C ASN A 33 -21.26 1.12 -4.82
N LEU A 34 -20.24 0.32 -5.12
CA LEU A 34 -19.83 0.05 -6.49
C LEU A 34 -20.73 -0.98 -7.20
N GLY A 35 -21.57 -1.69 -6.45
CA GLY A 35 -22.39 -2.80 -6.94
C GLY A 35 -21.67 -4.14 -6.87
N LEU A 36 -22.31 -5.18 -7.39
CA LEU A 36 -21.77 -6.53 -7.47
C LEU A 36 -21.82 -6.99 -8.94
N ALA A 37 -20.85 -7.80 -9.34
CA ALA A 37 -20.93 -8.53 -10.60
C ALA A 37 -22.09 -9.56 -10.55
N MET A 38 -22.48 -10.08 -11.71
CA MET A 38 -23.47 -11.15 -11.78
C MET A 38 -23.03 -12.36 -10.94
N ASP A 39 -23.97 -12.94 -10.19
CA ASP A 39 -23.79 -14.10 -9.31
C ASP A 39 -22.78 -13.94 -8.15
N VAL A 40 -22.37 -12.69 -7.86
CA VAL A 40 -21.53 -12.34 -6.70
C VAL A 40 -22.41 -11.87 -5.53
N ASP A 41 -22.16 -12.42 -4.34
CA ASP A 41 -22.93 -12.15 -3.11
C ASP A 41 -22.28 -11.07 -2.23
N SER A 42 -20.95 -10.99 -2.24
CA SER A 42 -20.17 -9.95 -1.56
C SER A 42 -18.90 -9.62 -2.32
N ALA A 43 -18.37 -8.41 -2.14
CA ALA A 43 -17.16 -7.99 -2.84
C ALA A 43 -16.33 -6.99 -2.05
N THR A 44 -15.03 -6.99 -2.36
CA THR A 44 -14.03 -6.03 -1.86
C THR A 44 -13.36 -5.41 -3.09
N ALA A 45 -13.25 -4.08 -3.13
CA ALA A 45 -12.36 -3.42 -4.07
C ALA A 45 -10.93 -3.45 -3.51
N ILE A 46 -9.98 -3.86 -4.35
CA ILE A 46 -8.60 -4.12 -3.96
C ILE A 46 -7.71 -2.96 -4.38
N ASP A 47 -7.89 -2.49 -5.61
CA ASP A 47 -7.02 -1.50 -6.23
C ASP A 47 -7.80 -0.64 -7.26
N ILE A 48 -7.31 0.55 -7.59
CA ILE A 48 -7.93 1.53 -8.50
C ILE A 48 -6.87 2.28 -9.32
N ASN A 49 -7.13 2.46 -10.62
CA ASN A 49 -6.31 3.35 -11.44
C ASN A 49 -6.96 4.72 -11.70
N ASP A 50 -6.19 5.61 -12.32
CA ASP A 50 -6.62 6.97 -12.66
C ASP A 50 -7.78 7.03 -13.66
N GLU A 51 -8.01 6.00 -14.46
CA GLU A 51 -9.18 5.92 -15.35
C GLU A 51 -10.47 5.54 -14.60
N GLY A 52 -10.37 5.20 -13.31
CA GLY A 52 -11.47 4.73 -12.47
C GLY A 52 -11.80 3.27 -12.70
N THR A 53 -10.87 2.50 -13.27
CA THR A 53 -10.96 1.04 -13.31
C THR A 53 -10.56 0.51 -11.95
N VAL A 54 -11.37 -0.38 -11.40
CA VAL A 54 -11.18 -0.93 -10.05
C VAL A 54 -11.04 -2.45 -10.14
N LEU A 55 -10.04 -3.01 -9.45
CA LEU A 55 -9.87 -4.45 -9.26
C LEU A 55 -10.74 -4.93 -8.09
N TYR A 56 -11.48 -6.01 -8.29
CA TYR A 56 -12.40 -6.57 -7.29
C TYR A 56 -12.09 -8.01 -7.01
N ARG A 57 -12.26 -8.36 -5.74
CA ARG A 57 -12.46 -9.72 -5.29
C ARG A 57 -13.93 -9.93 -4.93
N GLY A 58 -14.64 -10.72 -5.72
CA GLY A 58 -16.03 -11.12 -5.48
C GLY A 58 -16.10 -12.50 -4.83
N HIS A 59 -17.02 -12.69 -3.90
CA HIS A 59 -17.34 -13.98 -3.30
C HIS A 59 -18.73 -14.42 -3.73
N THR A 60 -18.84 -15.71 -4.02
CA THR A 60 -20.07 -16.44 -4.32
C THR A 60 -20.24 -17.52 -3.24
N GLY A 61 -21.44 -18.06 -3.09
CA GLY A 61 -21.69 -19.23 -2.23
C GLY A 61 -20.84 -20.49 -2.53
N VAL A 62 -20.05 -20.50 -3.61
CA VAL A 62 -19.24 -21.65 -4.07
C VAL A 62 -17.73 -21.34 -4.16
N GLY A 63 -17.30 -20.08 -3.98
CA GLY A 63 -15.90 -19.68 -4.14
C GLY A 63 -15.72 -18.18 -4.38
N ALA A 64 -14.48 -17.74 -4.65
CA ALA A 64 -14.16 -16.35 -4.99
C ALA A 64 -13.78 -16.21 -6.47
N GLY A 65 -14.02 -15.03 -7.04
CA GLY A 65 -13.61 -14.66 -8.40
C GLY A 65 -13.04 -13.24 -8.45
N TRP A 66 -12.27 -12.96 -9.49
CA TRP A 66 -11.62 -11.67 -9.70
C TRP A 66 -12.23 -10.94 -10.89
N TYR A 67 -12.41 -9.62 -10.76
CA TYR A 67 -13.08 -8.81 -11.77
C TYR A 67 -12.40 -7.45 -11.91
N ALA A 68 -12.30 -6.95 -13.13
CA ALA A 68 -12.05 -5.54 -13.41
C ALA A 68 -13.39 -4.85 -13.65
N ARG A 69 -13.69 -3.78 -12.91
CA ARG A 69 -14.87 -2.94 -13.17
C ARG A 69 -14.44 -1.64 -13.80
N SER A 70 -15.02 -1.30 -14.95
CA SER A 70 -14.76 -0.03 -15.61
C SER A 70 -15.44 1.14 -14.89
N ASN A 71 -15.04 2.37 -15.24
CA ASN A 71 -15.70 3.60 -14.80
C ASN A 71 -17.17 3.73 -15.28
N LYS A 72 -17.61 2.90 -16.23
CA LYS A 72 -19.00 2.79 -16.69
C LYS A 72 -19.82 1.75 -15.91
N ALA A 73 -19.27 1.22 -14.82
CA ALA A 73 -19.88 0.17 -14.00
C ALA A 73 -20.08 -1.18 -14.71
N GLU A 74 -19.23 -1.46 -15.70
CA GLU A 74 -19.22 -2.75 -16.39
C GLU A 74 -18.19 -3.68 -15.75
N TYR A 75 -18.59 -4.91 -15.43
CA TYR A 75 -17.71 -5.91 -14.82
C TYR A 75 -17.19 -6.88 -15.88
N THR A 76 -15.87 -7.03 -15.94
CA THR A 76 -15.19 -8.04 -16.73
C THR A 76 -14.54 -9.04 -15.78
N LYS A 77 -14.93 -10.31 -15.86
CA LYS A 77 -14.30 -11.37 -15.06
C LYS A 77 -12.90 -11.66 -15.58
N LEU A 78 -11.94 -11.76 -14.67
CA LEU A 78 -10.59 -12.24 -14.96
C LEU A 78 -10.65 -13.77 -14.95
N GLU A 79 -10.54 -14.38 -16.12
CA GLU A 79 -10.51 -15.85 -16.23
C GLU A 79 -9.05 -16.32 -16.38
N PRO A 80 -8.67 -17.44 -15.74
CA PRO A 80 -7.40 -18.09 -16.03
C PRO A 80 -7.42 -18.68 -17.45
N PRO A 81 -6.27 -18.91 -18.09
CA PRO A 81 -6.21 -19.65 -19.36
C PRO A 81 -6.78 -21.06 -19.20
N SER A 82 -7.25 -21.65 -20.30
CA SER A 82 -7.79 -23.02 -20.29
C SER A 82 -6.77 -24.02 -19.75
N GLY A 83 -7.14 -24.79 -18.73
CA GLY A 83 -6.28 -25.76 -18.06
C GLY A 83 -5.61 -25.24 -16.79
N TYR A 84 -5.77 -23.95 -16.47
CA TYR A 84 -5.25 -23.32 -15.27
C TYR A 84 -6.38 -22.96 -14.30
N ASP A 85 -6.07 -22.96 -13.01
CA ASP A 85 -6.95 -22.46 -11.97
C ASP A 85 -6.53 -21.05 -11.52
N MET A 86 -7.50 -20.21 -11.18
CA MET A 86 -7.27 -18.86 -10.67
C MET A 86 -6.72 -18.90 -9.24
N VAL A 87 -5.60 -18.22 -8.97
CA VAL A 87 -5.03 -18.11 -7.61
C VAL A 87 -5.29 -16.71 -7.04
N SER A 88 -4.75 -15.67 -7.66
CA SER A 88 -4.82 -14.30 -7.14
C SER A 88 -4.74 -13.25 -8.25
N ALA A 89 -5.20 -12.04 -7.92
CA ALA A 89 -4.83 -10.81 -8.60
C ALA A 89 -4.46 -9.77 -7.52
N GLY A 90 -3.39 -9.01 -7.74
CA GLY A 90 -2.82 -8.12 -6.72
C GLY A 90 -3.03 -6.64 -7.02
N ALA A 91 -2.52 -6.20 -8.18
CA ALA A 91 -2.48 -4.79 -8.56
C ALA A 91 -2.88 -4.59 -10.03
N LEU A 92 -3.23 -3.36 -10.38
CA LEU A 92 -3.51 -2.92 -11.73
C LEU A 92 -2.79 -1.61 -12.09
N ASN A 93 -2.41 -1.46 -13.35
CA ASN A 93 -1.77 -0.22 -13.83
C ASN A 93 -2.76 0.74 -14.50
N SER A 94 -2.29 1.89 -14.98
CA SER A 94 -3.12 2.93 -15.64
C SER A 94 -3.83 2.43 -16.91
N TYR A 95 -3.32 1.36 -17.54
CA TYR A 95 -3.94 0.75 -18.72
C TYR A 95 -5.00 -0.31 -18.36
N GLY A 96 -5.20 -0.60 -17.06
CA GLY A 96 -6.09 -1.65 -16.58
C GLY A 96 -5.51 -3.06 -16.75
N GLU A 97 -4.21 -3.18 -16.99
CA GLU A 97 -3.52 -4.47 -16.92
C GLU A 97 -3.42 -4.91 -15.46
N VAL A 98 -3.71 -6.17 -15.18
CA VAL A 98 -3.77 -6.71 -13.82
C VAL A 98 -2.71 -7.79 -13.65
N VAL A 99 -1.91 -7.71 -12.60
CA VAL A 99 -0.91 -8.74 -12.25
C VAL A 99 -1.49 -9.72 -11.22
N GLY A 100 -1.08 -10.99 -11.27
CA GLY A 100 -1.49 -12.00 -10.31
C GLY A 100 -0.85 -13.36 -10.54
N ALA A 101 -1.55 -14.42 -10.12
CA ALA A 101 -1.08 -15.80 -10.25
C ALA A 101 -2.21 -16.78 -10.66
N VAL A 102 -1.80 -17.84 -11.34
CA VAL A 102 -2.63 -19.02 -11.67
C VAL A 102 -1.93 -20.31 -11.24
N ASP A 103 -2.68 -21.40 -11.12
CA ASP A 103 -2.17 -22.73 -10.77
C ASP A 103 -2.26 -23.67 -11.98
N ASP A 104 -1.19 -24.43 -12.19
CA ASP A 104 -1.03 -25.46 -13.22
C ASP A 104 -0.69 -26.80 -12.54
N ASP A 105 -1.72 -27.59 -12.26
CA ASP A 105 -1.60 -28.91 -11.61
C ASP A 105 -0.72 -28.88 -10.34
N GLY A 106 -0.94 -27.87 -9.48
CA GLY A 106 -0.22 -27.65 -8.23
C GLY A 106 1.05 -26.79 -8.34
N SER A 107 1.35 -26.25 -9.52
CA SER A 107 2.45 -25.30 -9.73
C SER A 107 1.91 -23.90 -10.02
N GLN A 108 2.25 -22.91 -9.20
CA GLN A 108 1.79 -21.54 -9.44
C GLN A 108 2.67 -20.81 -10.45
N ILE A 109 2.04 -19.98 -11.28
CA ILE A 109 2.64 -19.23 -12.37
C ILE A 109 2.16 -17.77 -12.31
N GLY A 110 3.09 -16.82 -12.42
CA GLY A 110 2.77 -15.42 -12.56
C GLY A 110 1.99 -15.15 -13.84
N VAL A 111 0.99 -14.28 -13.78
CA VAL A 111 0.16 -13.91 -14.93
C VAL A 111 -0.11 -12.42 -14.96
N VAL A 112 -0.25 -11.88 -16.17
CA VAL A 112 -0.87 -10.56 -16.39
C VAL A 112 -2.09 -10.70 -17.30
N TRP A 113 -3.21 -10.13 -16.87
CA TRP A 113 -4.41 -9.95 -17.68
C TRP A 113 -4.37 -8.57 -18.33
N ARG A 114 -4.49 -8.54 -19.67
CA ARG A 114 -4.48 -7.31 -20.47
C ARG A 114 -5.84 -7.03 -21.07
N PRO A 115 -6.38 -5.81 -20.92
CA PRO A 115 -7.60 -5.41 -21.60
C PRO A 115 -7.47 -5.49 -23.13
N THR A 116 -8.50 -6.03 -23.76
CA THR A 116 -8.68 -6.06 -25.21
C THR A 116 -10.13 -5.72 -25.56
N PRO A 117 -10.45 -5.35 -26.81
CA PRO A 117 -11.84 -5.15 -27.22
C PRO A 117 -12.75 -6.38 -27.02
N GLY A 118 -12.18 -7.59 -26.87
CA GLY A 118 -12.91 -8.84 -26.68
C GLY A 118 -12.96 -9.36 -25.24
N GLY A 119 -12.47 -8.59 -24.25
CA GLY A 119 -12.31 -9.03 -22.86
C GLY A 119 -10.86 -8.93 -22.41
N MET A 120 -10.36 -9.92 -21.66
CA MET A 120 -8.97 -9.94 -21.19
C MET A 120 -8.13 -10.97 -21.94
N ALA A 121 -6.94 -10.58 -22.40
CA ALA A 121 -5.90 -11.50 -22.88
C ALA A 121 -4.93 -11.83 -21.74
N THR A 122 -4.59 -13.10 -21.58
CA THR A 122 -3.66 -13.58 -20.54
C THR A 122 -2.24 -13.71 -21.06
N GLU A 123 -1.27 -13.28 -20.27
CA GLU A 123 0.16 -13.46 -20.50
C GLU A 123 0.77 -14.19 -19.31
N LEU A 124 1.41 -15.34 -19.55
CA LEU A 124 1.98 -16.20 -18.50
C LEU A 124 3.49 -15.99 -18.37
N PHE A 125 3.99 -16.07 -17.14
CA PHE A 125 5.39 -15.94 -16.78
C PHE A 125 5.91 -17.25 -16.18
N PRO A 126 6.19 -18.29 -17.00
CA PRO A 126 6.51 -19.64 -16.54
C PRO A 126 7.87 -19.77 -15.83
N SER A 127 8.72 -18.74 -15.84
CA SER A 127 9.94 -18.69 -15.04
C SER A 127 9.66 -18.75 -13.54
N THR A 128 8.43 -18.50 -13.09
CA THR A 128 8.02 -18.53 -11.68
C THR A 128 7.54 -19.91 -11.17
N VAL A 129 7.64 -20.98 -11.98
CA VAL A 129 7.07 -22.32 -11.65
C VAL A 129 7.71 -23.00 -10.42
N ASN A 130 6.98 -23.96 -9.83
CA ASN A 130 7.36 -24.79 -8.68
C ASN A 130 7.47 -24.04 -7.34
N SER A 131 6.72 -22.96 -7.15
CA SER A 131 6.67 -22.18 -5.92
C SER A 131 5.29 -21.56 -5.74
N PHE A 132 4.98 -21.07 -4.54
CA PHE A 132 3.80 -20.23 -4.35
C PHE A 132 4.11 -18.83 -4.89
N VAL A 133 3.28 -18.33 -5.81
CA VAL A 133 3.51 -17.09 -6.55
C VAL A 133 2.37 -16.12 -6.26
N ASN A 134 2.70 -14.86 -6.03
CA ASN A 134 1.72 -13.79 -5.96
C ASN A 134 2.19 -12.61 -6.81
N GLY A 135 1.35 -12.12 -7.73
CA GLY A 135 1.62 -10.87 -8.43
C GLY A 135 1.31 -9.70 -7.51
N THR A 136 2.31 -8.91 -7.15
CA THR A 136 2.18 -7.87 -6.10
C THR A 136 2.03 -6.48 -6.68
N ALA A 137 2.81 -6.13 -7.70
CA ALA A 137 2.84 -4.79 -8.26
C ALA A 137 3.04 -4.79 -9.79
N ILE A 138 2.53 -3.77 -10.47
CA ILE A 138 2.73 -3.56 -11.89
C ILE A 138 2.69 -2.07 -12.23
N ASN A 139 3.68 -1.58 -12.97
CA ASN A 139 3.73 -0.18 -13.41
C ASN A 139 3.26 0.00 -14.87
N ASP A 140 3.15 1.24 -15.33
CA ASP A 140 2.70 1.62 -16.67
C ASP A 140 3.72 1.30 -17.77
N SER A 141 4.97 1.06 -17.38
CA SER A 141 5.99 0.53 -18.27
C SER A 141 5.85 -0.97 -18.52
N GLY A 142 4.94 -1.65 -17.81
CA GLY A 142 4.76 -3.09 -17.88
C GLY A 142 5.83 -3.86 -17.11
N ILE A 143 6.51 -3.22 -16.17
CA ILE A 143 7.34 -3.92 -15.19
C ILE A 143 6.38 -4.51 -14.15
N ALA A 144 6.45 -5.82 -13.94
CA ALA A 144 5.60 -6.55 -13.01
C ALA A 144 6.46 -7.26 -11.96
N ALA A 145 6.05 -7.18 -10.70
CA ALA A 145 6.67 -7.88 -9.59
C ALA A 145 5.86 -9.11 -9.19
N PHE A 146 6.56 -10.21 -8.97
CA PHE A 146 6.01 -11.47 -8.49
C PHE A 146 6.77 -11.94 -7.25
N ALA A 147 6.08 -11.99 -6.11
CA ALA A 147 6.59 -12.63 -4.92
C ALA A 147 6.53 -14.17 -5.08
N ILE A 148 7.67 -14.83 -4.89
CA ILE A 148 7.87 -16.27 -5.09
C ILE A 148 8.30 -16.91 -3.77
N PHE A 149 7.36 -17.55 -3.07
CA PHE A 149 7.61 -18.21 -1.81
C PHE A 149 8.16 -19.61 -2.04
N THR A 150 9.48 -19.67 -2.20
CA THR A 150 10.29 -20.86 -1.89
C THR A 150 10.50 -20.91 -0.36
N GLY A 151 11.02 -22.00 0.21
CA GLY A 151 11.31 -22.09 1.67
C GLY A 151 12.23 -21.00 2.25
N SER A 152 12.68 -20.05 1.44
CA SER A 152 13.46 -18.84 1.73
C SER A 152 12.94 -17.67 0.86
N GLY A 153 11.65 -17.31 0.94
CA GLY A 153 10.89 -16.53 -0.07
C GLY A 153 11.68 -15.49 -0.91
N ARG A 154 11.48 -15.50 -2.21
CA ARG A 154 12.21 -14.70 -3.21
C ARG A 154 11.24 -13.81 -3.96
N THR A 155 11.77 -12.87 -4.73
CA THR A 155 10.97 -12.10 -5.69
C THR A 155 11.63 -12.01 -7.04
N THR A 156 10.79 -11.93 -8.06
CA THR A 156 11.19 -11.71 -9.44
C THR A 156 10.52 -10.45 -9.94
N ILE A 157 11.31 -9.56 -10.51
CA ILE A 157 10.81 -8.40 -11.27
C ILE A 157 10.98 -8.73 -12.75
N VAL A 158 9.89 -8.65 -13.50
CA VAL A 158 9.85 -8.94 -14.94
C VAL A 158 9.50 -7.70 -15.72
N ASP A 159 10.38 -7.28 -16.62
CA ASP A 159 10.03 -6.33 -17.67
C ASP A 159 9.34 -7.09 -18.81
N ARG A 160 8.02 -6.89 -18.93
CA ARG A 160 7.18 -7.60 -19.91
C ARG A 160 7.44 -7.18 -21.35
N ARG A 161 8.02 -5.99 -21.59
CA ARG A 161 8.28 -5.49 -22.95
C ARG A 161 9.56 -6.08 -23.51
N THR A 162 10.56 -6.30 -22.67
CA THR A 162 11.85 -6.86 -23.08
C THR A 162 11.97 -8.36 -22.79
N GLY A 163 11.11 -8.90 -21.92
CA GLY A 163 11.25 -10.24 -21.35
C GLY A 163 12.43 -10.35 -20.38
N SER A 164 13.01 -9.22 -19.97
CA SER A 164 14.11 -9.20 -19.00
C SER A 164 13.58 -9.56 -17.63
N GLU A 165 14.23 -10.52 -16.98
CA GLU A 165 13.91 -10.93 -15.62
C GLU A 165 15.07 -10.55 -14.73
N ASP A 166 14.79 -9.72 -13.72
CA ASP A 166 15.68 -9.55 -12.59
C ASP A 166 15.19 -10.47 -11.47
N MET A 167 15.79 -11.66 -11.42
CA MET A 167 15.76 -12.55 -10.27
C MET A 167 16.74 -12.01 -9.25
N SER A 168 16.52 -10.78 -8.77
CA SER A 168 17.39 -10.20 -7.77
C SER A 168 17.28 -11.07 -6.53
N ASN A 169 18.36 -11.79 -6.22
CA ASN A 169 18.58 -12.33 -4.90
C ASN A 169 18.89 -11.08 -4.06
N ILE A 170 17.84 -10.39 -3.63
CA ILE A 170 17.94 -9.13 -2.90
C ILE A 170 18.53 -9.45 -1.53
N GLY A 171 19.83 -9.69 -1.44
CA GLY A 171 20.69 -9.71 -0.25
C GLY A 171 20.28 -10.52 1.01
N ALA A 172 19.05 -11.00 1.10
CA ALA A 172 18.33 -11.39 2.30
C ALA A 172 17.73 -12.78 2.14
N GLN A 173 17.47 -13.46 3.25
CA GLN A 173 16.94 -14.82 3.22
C GLN A 173 15.47 -14.87 2.79
N VAL A 174 14.72 -13.78 2.99
CA VAL A 174 13.39 -13.59 2.41
C VAL A 174 13.27 -12.15 1.89
N ALA A 175 12.81 -11.95 0.66
CA ALA A 175 12.53 -10.63 0.12
C ALA A 175 11.28 -10.64 -0.77
N TRP A 176 10.38 -9.68 -0.55
CA TRP A 176 9.28 -9.40 -1.46
C TRP A 176 9.11 -7.94 -1.83
N VAL A 177 8.63 -7.73 -3.05
CA VAL A 177 8.27 -6.40 -3.55
C VAL A 177 6.81 -6.15 -3.21
N GLU A 178 6.55 -5.09 -2.47
CA GLU A 178 5.19 -4.64 -2.15
C GLU A 178 4.63 -3.76 -3.25
N ASP A 179 5.46 -2.86 -3.81
CA ASP A 179 5.00 -1.85 -4.78
C ASP A 179 6.08 -1.45 -5.79
N LEU A 180 5.67 -0.84 -6.91
CA LEU A 180 6.50 -0.35 -8.01
C LEU A 180 6.02 1.01 -8.51
N ASN A 181 6.93 1.97 -8.63
CA ASN A 181 6.63 3.20 -9.36
C ASN A 181 7.01 3.11 -10.86
N ASN A 182 6.61 4.09 -11.65
CA ASN A 182 6.84 4.15 -13.10
C ASN A 182 8.30 4.47 -13.47
N SER A 183 9.09 4.99 -12.52
CA SER A 183 10.54 5.10 -12.70
C SER A 183 11.27 3.75 -12.62
N GLY A 184 10.58 2.70 -12.13
CA GLY A 184 11.12 1.35 -11.96
C GLY A 184 11.74 1.11 -10.58
N SER A 185 11.59 2.04 -9.64
CA SER A 185 11.91 1.79 -8.24
C SER A 185 10.89 0.81 -7.65
N ALA A 186 11.41 -0.16 -6.91
CA ALA A 186 10.63 -1.19 -6.24
C ALA A 186 10.73 -0.98 -4.74
N LEU A 187 9.58 -0.96 -4.07
CA LEU A 187 9.47 -1.04 -2.62
C LEU A 187 9.65 -2.49 -2.21
N VAL A 188 10.72 -2.76 -1.48
CA VAL A 188 11.11 -4.11 -1.07
C VAL A 188 11.07 -4.22 0.44
N VAL A 189 10.44 -5.29 0.91
CA VAL A 189 10.46 -5.73 2.30
C VAL A 189 11.30 -7.00 2.38
N THR A 190 12.25 -7.03 3.31
CA THR A 190 13.16 -8.17 3.49
C THR A 190 13.20 -8.65 4.92
N ASP A 191 13.37 -9.95 5.11
CA ASP A 191 13.76 -10.57 6.37
C ASP A 191 15.24 -10.94 6.28
N GLY A 192 16.09 -10.05 6.81
CA GLY A 192 17.55 -10.14 6.70
C GLY A 192 18.14 -11.27 7.54
N ASP A 193 17.63 -11.47 8.77
CA ASP A 193 18.24 -12.33 9.79
C ASP A 193 17.23 -13.16 10.62
N GLY A 194 15.96 -13.23 10.19
CA GLY A 194 14.89 -13.98 10.88
C GLY A 194 14.35 -13.30 12.14
N LEU A 195 14.66 -12.01 12.33
CA LEU A 195 14.39 -11.27 13.55
C LEU A 195 13.82 -9.85 13.35
N VAL A 196 13.98 -9.22 12.18
CA VAL A 196 13.47 -7.85 11.89
C VAL A 196 13.16 -7.69 10.41
N LEU A 197 12.00 -7.15 10.08
CA LEU A 197 11.67 -6.74 8.71
C LEU A 197 12.32 -5.41 8.34
N GLU A 198 13.09 -5.39 7.25
CA GLU A 198 13.67 -4.18 6.66
C GLU A 198 12.91 -3.76 5.41
N THR A 199 12.50 -2.49 5.34
CA THR A 199 11.86 -1.89 4.16
C THR A 199 12.82 -0.92 3.49
N TYR A 200 12.94 -0.99 2.16
CA TYR A 200 13.70 -0.02 1.38
C TYR A 200 13.15 0.10 -0.05
N ALA A 201 13.44 1.21 -0.74
CA ALA A 201 13.12 1.35 -2.16
C ALA A 201 14.39 1.36 -3.03
N THR A 202 14.38 0.58 -4.12
CA THR A 202 15.55 0.45 -5.01
C THR A 202 15.93 1.80 -5.61
N GLY A 203 17.19 2.19 -5.42
CA GLY A 203 17.72 3.48 -5.90
C GLY A 203 17.33 4.71 -5.05
N LEU A 204 16.53 4.55 -3.99
CA LEU A 204 16.06 5.66 -3.16
C LEU A 204 16.63 5.62 -1.74
N GLY A 205 16.61 4.46 -1.08
CA GLY A 205 17.15 4.31 0.28
C GLY A 205 16.32 3.40 1.18
N SER A 206 16.77 3.24 2.43
CA SER A 206 16.15 2.40 3.45
C SER A 206 15.24 3.21 4.38
N VAL A 207 14.13 2.60 4.78
CA VAL A 207 13.22 3.11 5.79
C VAL A 207 13.68 2.59 7.15
N PHE A 208 13.83 3.49 8.12
CA PHE A 208 14.21 3.14 9.49
C PHE A 208 13.01 3.33 10.42
N PRO A 209 12.80 2.47 11.44
CA PRO A 209 11.71 2.65 12.38
C PRO A 209 11.90 3.95 13.18
N PHE A 210 10.79 4.61 13.52
CA PHE A 210 10.79 5.74 14.46
C PHE A 210 10.53 5.22 15.89
N GLY A 211 10.90 6.02 16.90
CA GLY A 211 10.80 5.60 18.32
C GLY A 211 11.94 4.68 18.78
N CYS A 212 12.95 4.48 17.94
CA CYS A 212 14.09 3.61 18.18
C CYS A 212 15.38 4.45 18.19
N ASP A 213 15.75 5.06 19.32
CA ASP A 213 17.04 5.77 19.49
C ASP A 213 18.22 4.78 19.54
N GLY A 214 18.36 3.93 18.52
CA GLY A 214 19.38 2.87 18.40
C GLY A 214 19.05 1.53 19.05
N TYR A 215 17.89 1.40 19.71
CA TYR A 215 17.57 0.22 20.54
C TYR A 215 16.87 -0.94 19.81
N CYS A 216 16.28 -0.71 18.64
CA CYS A 216 15.46 -1.73 17.97
C CYS A 216 16.25 -2.91 17.38
N GLN A 217 17.57 -2.75 17.20
CA GLN A 217 18.47 -3.87 16.87
C GLN A 217 18.72 -4.81 18.07
N GLN A 218 18.51 -4.35 19.30
CA GLN A 218 18.83 -5.13 20.51
C GLN A 218 17.72 -6.13 20.89
N TYR A 219 16.46 -5.85 20.49
CA TYR A 219 15.29 -6.64 20.92
C TYR A 219 14.53 -7.33 19.78
N GLY A 220 14.88 -7.09 18.51
CA GLY A 220 14.10 -7.61 17.38
C GLY A 220 12.78 -6.84 17.13
N ASP A 221 12.50 -5.80 17.91
CA ASP A 221 11.30 -4.96 17.83
C ASP A 221 11.48 -3.78 16.86
N GLY A 222 12.06 -4.02 15.69
CA GLY A 222 12.37 -2.98 14.69
C GLY A 222 11.49 -3.02 13.44
N ASP A 223 10.35 -3.70 13.50
CA ASP A 223 9.54 -3.99 12.32
C ASP A 223 9.02 -2.70 11.64
N VAL A 224 9.44 -2.53 10.39
CA VAL A 224 8.93 -1.52 9.46
C VAL A 224 8.38 -2.23 8.24
N ASP A 225 7.08 -2.09 8.03
CA ASP A 225 6.39 -2.58 6.85
C ASP A 225 6.05 -1.40 5.94
N GLY A 226 6.71 -1.28 4.79
CA GLY A 226 6.25 -0.41 3.70
C GLY A 226 5.14 -1.08 2.91
N TYR A 227 4.13 -0.30 2.51
CA TYR A 227 2.99 -0.81 1.74
C TYR A 227 2.81 -0.15 0.38
N ALA A 228 3.21 1.11 0.21
CA ALA A 228 3.05 1.80 -1.07
C ALA A 228 4.15 2.84 -1.31
N LEU A 229 4.42 3.11 -2.59
CA LEU A 229 5.47 3.96 -3.11
C LEU A 229 4.91 4.83 -4.26
N ASN A 230 4.95 6.16 -4.11
CA ASN A 230 4.53 7.05 -5.19
C ASN A 230 5.66 7.41 -6.18
N GLU A 231 5.32 8.18 -7.22
CA GLU A 231 6.29 8.64 -8.24
C GLU A 231 7.34 9.63 -7.70
N MET A 232 7.09 10.26 -6.56
CA MET A 232 8.08 11.13 -5.90
C MET A 232 9.09 10.34 -5.05
N GLY A 233 8.89 9.03 -4.90
CA GLY A 233 9.76 8.18 -4.08
C GLY A 233 9.40 8.21 -2.59
N GLU A 234 8.20 8.68 -2.25
CA GLU A 234 7.69 8.66 -0.88
C GLU A 234 7.08 7.29 -0.58
N ILE A 235 7.39 6.76 0.61
CA ILE A 235 6.92 5.45 1.06
C ILE A 235 5.99 5.64 2.24
N VAL A 236 4.87 4.91 2.25
CA VAL A 236 3.98 4.84 3.41
C VAL A 236 3.85 3.42 3.92
N GLY A 237 3.52 3.29 5.19
CA GLY A 237 3.41 1.98 5.82
C GLY A 237 3.06 2.05 7.30
N ARG A 238 3.58 1.09 8.06
CA ARG A 238 3.55 1.09 9.53
C ARG A 238 4.92 0.75 10.10
N SER A 239 5.23 1.34 11.25
CA SER A 239 6.40 0.99 12.06
C SER A 239 5.91 0.60 13.45
N VAL A 240 6.59 -0.35 14.06
CA VAL A 240 6.47 -0.57 15.49
C VAL A 240 7.00 0.66 16.25
N THR A 241 6.29 1.01 17.31
CA THR A 241 6.68 2.01 18.30
C THR A 241 6.80 1.28 19.64
N VAL A 242 8.01 1.35 20.21
CA VAL A 242 8.31 0.80 21.53
C VAL A 242 8.19 1.93 22.54
N GLU A 243 7.27 1.79 23.49
CA GLU A 243 7.20 2.69 24.64
C GLU A 243 8.24 2.26 25.68
N PHE A 244 8.87 3.23 26.36
CA PHE A 244 9.84 2.98 27.42
C PHE A 244 9.34 3.55 28.75
N ASP A 245 9.64 2.88 29.86
CA ASP A 245 9.42 3.42 31.20
C ASP A 245 10.49 4.46 31.57
N GLY A 246 10.34 5.03 32.77
CA GLY A 246 11.26 6.05 33.29
C GLY A 246 12.68 5.54 33.56
N ASP A 247 12.91 4.23 33.48
CA ASP A 247 14.19 3.54 33.59
C ASP A 247 14.77 3.12 32.24
N GLY A 248 14.05 3.33 31.14
CA GLY A 248 14.51 3.03 29.78
C GLY A 248 14.31 1.56 29.38
N GLU A 249 13.47 0.83 30.09
CA GLU A 249 13.03 -0.52 29.73
C GLU A 249 11.74 -0.45 28.91
N PRO A 250 11.55 -1.33 27.91
CA PRO A 250 10.36 -1.33 27.08
C PRO A 250 9.11 -1.70 27.89
N THR A 251 8.05 -0.88 27.80
CA THR A 251 6.77 -1.07 28.50
C THR A 251 5.78 -1.84 27.63
N GLY A 252 6.03 -3.11 27.36
CA GLY A 252 5.04 -3.99 26.72
C GLY A 252 5.66 -5.18 25.98
N ASP A 253 4.91 -6.29 25.93
CA ASP A 253 5.35 -7.52 25.25
C ASP A 253 5.10 -7.48 23.72
N ASN A 254 4.36 -6.49 23.20
CA ASN A 254 4.07 -6.32 21.77
C ASN A 254 4.05 -4.83 21.46
N GLY A 255 4.96 -4.34 20.61
CA GLY A 255 4.99 -2.94 20.23
C GLY A 255 3.70 -2.48 19.52
N ILE A 256 3.46 -1.17 19.54
CA ILE A 256 2.27 -0.55 18.93
C ILE A 256 2.62 -0.18 17.49
N TYR A 257 1.82 -0.59 16.51
CA TYR A 257 2.03 -0.20 15.12
C TYR A 257 1.40 1.15 14.81
N GLU A 258 2.21 2.06 14.26
CA GLU A 258 1.77 3.40 13.88
C GLU A 258 2.17 3.73 12.44
N ALA A 259 1.30 4.47 11.77
CA ALA A 259 1.48 4.84 10.37
C ALA A 259 2.66 5.80 10.17
N PHE A 260 3.41 5.63 9.08
CA PHE A 260 4.47 6.55 8.68
C PHE A 260 4.35 7.04 7.25
N VAL A 261 5.09 8.12 6.98
CA VAL A 261 5.57 8.49 5.66
C VAL A 261 7.09 8.66 5.70
N TRP A 262 7.77 8.20 4.66
CA TRP A 262 9.22 8.31 4.50
C TRP A 262 9.55 8.99 3.18
N SER A 263 10.58 9.82 3.19
CA SER A 263 11.24 10.30 1.97
C SER A 263 12.75 10.30 2.18
N SER A 264 13.52 10.30 1.09
CA SER A 264 14.98 10.42 1.18
C SER A 264 15.46 11.75 1.80
N ASP A 265 14.62 12.79 1.78
CA ASP A 265 14.96 14.13 2.29
C ASP A 265 14.66 14.26 3.79
N THR A 266 13.58 13.65 4.27
CA THR A 266 13.08 13.82 5.64
C THR A 266 13.31 12.62 6.54
N GLY A 267 13.65 11.46 5.97
CA GLY A 267 13.60 10.19 6.69
C GLY A 267 12.18 9.79 7.08
N THR A 268 12.07 8.83 7.99
CA THR A 268 10.77 8.30 8.46
C THR A 268 10.13 9.26 9.44
N MET A 269 8.92 9.70 9.14
CA MET A 269 8.11 10.55 10.01
C MET A 269 6.85 9.80 10.43
N LYS A 270 6.55 9.86 11.73
CA LYS A 270 5.29 9.37 12.27
C LYS A 270 4.13 10.22 11.73
N LEU A 271 3.16 9.59 11.10
CA LEU A 271 2.16 10.28 10.30
C LEU A 271 1.25 11.21 11.13
N VAL A 272 0.98 10.84 12.39
CA VAL A 272 0.15 11.66 13.30
C VAL A 272 0.79 13.00 13.64
N ASP A 273 2.12 13.08 13.63
CA ASP A 273 2.87 14.30 13.99
C ASP A 273 2.87 15.34 12.86
N LEU A 274 2.41 14.95 11.67
CA LEU A 274 2.32 15.80 10.49
C LEU A 274 0.93 16.44 10.30
N ILE A 275 -0.04 16.07 11.15
CA ILE A 275 -1.42 16.53 11.05
C ILE A 275 -1.63 17.75 11.95
N VAL A 276 -2.32 18.75 11.40
CA VAL A 276 -2.74 19.98 12.11
C VAL A 276 -3.41 19.65 13.44
N GLU A 277 -3.06 20.40 14.49
CA GLU A 277 -3.55 20.19 15.84
C GLU A 277 -5.10 20.28 15.86
N GLY A 278 -5.76 19.25 16.42
CA GLY A 278 -7.22 19.16 16.50
C GLY A 278 -7.88 18.23 15.48
N ASP A 279 -7.27 18.01 14.31
CA ASP A 279 -7.78 17.06 13.31
C ASP A 279 -7.50 15.58 13.71
N THR A 280 -6.56 15.37 14.63
CA THR A 280 -6.18 14.06 15.19
C THR A 280 -7.02 13.63 16.40
N ALA A 281 -7.95 14.47 16.89
CA ALA A 281 -8.66 14.20 18.13
C ALA A 281 -9.41 12.85 18.10
N GLY A 282 -9.00 11.94 19.00
CA GLY A 282 -9.54 10.60 19.13
C GLY A 282 -9.07 9.60 18.07
N TRP A 283 -8.19 9.99 17.14
CA TRP A 283 -7.61 9.10 16.15
C TRP A 283 -6.38 8.38 16.69
N PHE A 284 -6.26 7.12 16.33
CA PHE A 284 -5.03 6.35 16.35
C PHE A 284 -4.79 5.82 14.94
N LEU A 285 -3.70 6.26 14.30
CA LEU A 285 -3.38 5.91 12.91
C LEU A 285 -2.46 4.69 12.89
N GLU A 286 -3.05 3.51 12.71
CA GLU A 286 -2.33 2.25 12.84
C GLU A 286 -1.44 1.95 11.62
N ARG A 287 -1.94 2.21 10.41
CA ARG A 287 -1.17 2.01 9.16
C ARG A 287 -1.67 2.88 8.02
N ALA A 288 -0.74 3.40 7.23
CA ALA A 288 -1.01 4.00 5.93
C ALA A 288 -0.83 2.92 4.86
N VAL A 289 -1.85 2.68 4.05
CA VAL A 289 -1.89 1.53 3.13
C VAL A 289 -1.58 1.89 1.69
N ASP A 290 -1.83 3.14 1.30
CA ASP A 290 -1.57 3.60 -0.07
C ASP A 290 -1.35 5.11 -0.11
N ILE A 291 -0.59 5.56 -1.11
CA ILE A 291 -0.20 6.96 -1.35
C ILE A 291 -0.24 7.28 -2.85
N ASN A 292 -0.88 8.38 -3.23
CA ASN A 292 -0.86 8.84 -4.62
C ASN A 292 0.28 9.86 -4.87
N ASP A 293 0.44 10.28 -6.12
CA ASP A 293 1.52 11.19 -6.55
C ASP A 293 1.35 12.63 -6.05
N ALA A 294 0.18 12.98 -5.53
CA ALA A 294 -0.06 14.24 -4.85
C ALA A 294 0.25 14.17 -3.35
N GLY A 295 0.75 13.03 -2.85
CA GLY A 295 1.03 12.77 -1.45
C GLY A 295 -0.23 12.50 -0.60
N TRP A 296 -1.37 12.19 -1.22
CA TRP A 296 -2.59 11.86 -0.49
C TRP A 296 -2.48 10.43 0.01
N ILE A 297 -2.76 10.23 1.29
CA ILE A 297 -2.52 8.96 1.97
C ILE A 297 -3.84 8.40 2.47
N VAL A 298 -4.13 7.15 2.15
CA VAL A 298 -5.22 6.40 2.77
C VAL A 298 -4.68 5.38 3.74
N GLY A 299 -5.48 5.05 4.75
CA GLY A 299 -5.05 4.11 5.77
C GLY A 299 -6.16 3.61 6.66
N ASN A 300 -5.77 2.84 7.67
CA ASN A 300 -6.67 2.24 8.63
C ASN A 300 -6.15 2.49 10.05
N GLY A 301 -7.07 2.63 10.98
CA GLY A 301 -6.77 2.84 12.39
C GLY A 301 -8.05 2.82 13.21
N THR A 302 -8.06 3.51 14.35
CA THR A 302 -9.26 3.65 15.18
C THR A 302 -9.59 5.11 15.43
N LYS A 303 -10.89 5.41 15.59
CA LYS A 303 -11.38 6.69 16.07
C LYS A 303 -12.24 6.46 17.30
N ASN A 304 -11.77 6.91 18.47
CA ASN A 304 -12.39 6.64 19.77
C ASN A 304 -12.57 5.13 20.03
N GLY A 305 -11.57 4.33 19.68
CA GLY A 305 -11.58 2.86 19.84
C GLY A 305 -12.33 2.09 18.75
N GLU A 306 -13.05 2.78 17.86
CA GLU A 306 -13.80 2.14 16.77
C GLU A 306 -12.96 2.08 15.48
N PRO A 307 -12.85 0.92 14.80
CA PRO A 307 -12.12 0.82 13.55
C PRO A 307 -12.65 1.78 12.49
N ARG A 308 -11.75 2.55 11.87
CA ARG A 308 -12.06 3.52 10.81
C ARG A 308 -10.93 3.56 9.80
N SER A 309 -11.29 3.86 8.56
CA SER A 309 -10.32 4.27 7.55
C SER A 309 -10.18 5.79 7.54
N PHE A 310 -9.01 6.28 7.15
CA PHE A 310 -8.73 7.70 7.01
C PHE A 310 -8.23 8.02 5.61
N LEU A 311 -8.42 9.28 5.21
CA LEU A 311 -7.79 9.93 4.07
C LEU A 311 -7.09 11.18 4.61
N LEU A 312 -5.79 11.29 4.36
CA LEU A 312 -4.99 12.48 4.64
C LEU A 312 -4.66 13.16 3.31
N ILE A 313 -4.88 14.47 3.30
CA ILE A 313 -4.65 15.32 2.14
C ILE A 313 -3.58 16.33 2.56
N PRO A 314 -2.41 16.38 1.89
CA PRO A 314 -1.43 17.41 2.13
C PRO A 314 -2.08 18.79 1.98
N ARG A 315 -1.94 19.62 3.02
CA ARG A 315 -2.28 21.03 2.91
C ARG A 315 -1.07 21.74 2.34
N GLU A 316 -1.29 22.61 1.35
CA GLU A 316 -0.22 23.52 0.97
C GLU A 316 0.23 24.30 2.22
N PRO A 317 1.55 24.45 2.44
CA PRO A 317 2.06 25.19 3.59
C PRO A 317 1.54 26.62 3.50
N CYS A 318 0.56 26.94 4.35
CA CYS A 318 0.15 28.32 4.53
C CYS A 318 1.28 29.00 5.28
N VAL A 319 2.15 29.72 4.58
CA VAL A 319 3.33 30.38 5.17
C VAL A 319 2.96 31.30 6.34
N GLY A 320 1.72 31.78 6.38
CA GLY A 320 1.18 32.61 7.47
C GLY A 320 0.65 31.82 8.68
N ASP A 321 0.41 30.53 8.56
CA ASP A 321 0.00 29.62 9.63
C ASP A 321 1.27 29.01 10.26
N ALA A 322 1.94 29.81 11.08
CA ALA A 322 3.22 29.47 11.66
C ALA A 322 3.09 28.49 12.83
N ASN A 323 1.91 28.40 13.47
CA ASN A 323 1.66 27.43 14.53
C ASN A 323 1.02 26.13 14.01
N ARG A 324 0.65 26.07 12.73
CA ARG A 324 0.02 24.91 12.06
C ARG A 324 -1.31 24.53 12.68
N ASP A 325 -2.12 25.51 13.11
CA ASP A 325 -3.46 25.29 13.66
C ASP A 325 -4.58 25.37 12.60
N GLY A 326 -4.22 25.64 11.34
CA GLY A 326 -5.14 25.74 10.22
C GLY A 326 -5.81 27.10 10.09
N GLN A 327 -5.47 28.08 10.92
CA GLN A 327 -5.96 29.45 10.86
C GLN A 327 -4.80 30.44 10.76
N VAL A 328 -5.00 31.56 10.05
CA VAL A 328 -4.04 32.66 10.03
C VAL A 328 -4.51 33.74 10.99
N THR A 329 -3.92 33.80 12.18
CA THR A 329 -4.30 34.64 13.31
C THR A 329 -3.09 35.35 13.95
N PRO A 330 -3.27 36.25 14.94
CA PRO A 330 -2.13 36.78 15.71
C PRO A 330 -1.34 35.72 16.50
N ALA A 331 -1.88 34.52 16.70
CA ALA A 331 -1.17 33.41 17.33
C ALA A 331 0.02 32.96 16.48
N ASP A 332 -0.12 32.98 15.15
CA ASP A 332 0.95 32.64 14.20
C ASP A 332 2.13 33.60 14.28
N PHE A 333 1.85 34.89 14.40
CA PHE A 333 2.92 35.86 14.61
C PHE A 333 3.68 35.56 15.90
N SER A 334 2.98 35.15 16.95
CA SER A 334 3.60 34.78 18.23
C SER A 334 4.43 33.49 18.11
N ALA A 335 3.91 32.48 17.40
CA ALA A 335 4.62 31.23 17.14
C ALA A 335 5.87 31.46 16.29
N TRP A 336 5.77 32.30 15.26
CA TRP A 336 6.91 32.71 14.45
C TRP A 336 7.98 33.44 15.29
N VAL A 337 7.59 34.39 16.15
CA VAL A 337 8.53 35.07 17.05
C VAL A 337 9.23 34.08 17.99
N SER A 338 8.49 33.12 18.54
CA SER A 338 9.06 32.06 19.37
C SER A 338 10.09 31.23 18.60
N ALA A 339 9.73 30.75 17.40
CA ALA A 339 10.64 30.00 16.54
C ALA A 339 11.89 30.81 16.16
N PHE A 340 11.73 32.07 15.78
CA PHE A 340 12.85 32.97 15.47
C PHE A 340 13.81 33.15 16.65
N ASN A 341 13.26 33.30 17.86
CA ASN A 341 14.08 33.46 19.07
C ASN A 341 14.77 32.16 19.51
N SER A 342 14.20 31.00 19.20
CA SER A 342 14.81 29.69 19.45
C SER A 342 15.98 29.40 18.52
N GLY A 343 16.01 29.98 17.31
CA GLY A 343 17.05 29.72 16.31
C GLY A 343 16.86 28.37 15.59
N CYS A 344 17.81 28.02 14.72
CA CYS A 344 17.92 26.68 14.11
C CYS A 344 19.20 26.04 14.65
N ASP A 345 19.11 24.79 15.10
CA ASP A 345 20.28 23.94 15.41
C ASP A 345 20.87 23.33 14.12
#